data_AF-A0A7S4IM77-F1
#
_entry.id   AF-A0A7S4IM77-F1
#
_cell.length_a   1.000
_cell.length_b   1.000
_cell.length_c   1.000
_cell.angle_alpha   90.00
_cell.angle_beta   90.00
_cell.angle_gamma   90.00
#
_symmetry.space_group_name_H-M   'P 1'
#
loop_
_entity.id
_entity.type
_entity.pdbx_description
1 polymer ?
#
loop_
_entity_poly.entity_id
_entity_poly.type
_entity_poly.pdbx_seq_one_letter_code
_entity_poly.pdbx_strand_id
1 'polypeptide(L)'
;MAEHLFLALDDPILTARVHPVVALTILDHHNRRDGDDCVVGSLLGTRSDNIIEIKSAFGIPHTETDEDLKFDMEYHKNMLDLHLKANPEETLVGWYSSASIIDENSAIIHDLYWKEIGDDSPSPVHLTVDCEVYGGRMEITPFIADRRETDNQQTLCRTFYPINYEIDTSDTEQGCLAALMKTKNTESLKTRIDAESENLTSSLNSLLQMLTVVTNYVDDVVVSKSFNPISTQI
;
A
#
# COMPACT_ATOMS: atom_id res chain seq x y z
N MET A 1 4.62 -34.17 21.84
CA MET A 1 5.38 -32.91 22.01
C MET A 1 5.75 -32.41 20.63
N ALA A 2 4.80 -31.75 19.96
CA ALA A 2 5.00 -31.08 18.68
C ALA A 2 3.94 -29.95 18.62
N GLU A 3 4.13 -28.97 19.48
CA GLU A 3 3.41 -27.70 19.45
C GLU A 3 4.48 -26.64 19.49
N HIS A 4 4.87 -26.08 18.34
CA HIS A 4 5.51 -24.77 18.15
C HIS A 4 5.74 -24.60 16.64
N LEU A 5 4.64 -24.50 15.88
CA LEU A 5 4.66 -23.93 14.53
C LEU A 5 3.34 -23.20 14.24
N PHE A 6 2.88 -22.45 15.22
CA PHE A 6 2.04 -21.28 15.02
C PHE A 6 2.86 -20.14 15.59
N LEU A 7 3.61 -19.45 14.72
CA LEU A 7 4.21 -18.17 15.09
C LEU A 7 3.04 -17.24 15.37
N ALA A 8 2.76 -17.04 16.66
CA ALA A 8 1.94 -15.95 17.11
C ALA A 8 2.54 -14.68 16.50
N LEU A 9 1.75 -14.02 15.63
CA LEU A 9 1.80 -12.57 15.49
C LEU A 9 1.44 -12.00 16.86
N ASP A 10 2.41 -11.98 17.78
CA ASP A 10 2.35 -11.21 19.01
C ASP A 10 2.97 -9.81 18.77
N ASP A 11 3.03 -9.40 17.51
CA ASP A 11 3.12 -8.00 17.17
C ASP A 11 1.71 -7.41 17.33
N PRO A 12 1.56 -6.27 18.00
CA PRO A 12 0.28 -5.59 18.08
C PRO A 12 -0.35 -5.51 16.70
N ILE A 13 -1.64 -5.90 16.56
CA ILE A 13 -2.37 -5.80 15.29
C ILE A 13 -2.32 -4.34 14.84
N LEU A 14 -1.37 -4.04 13.97
CA LEU A 14 -1.12 -2.70 13.48
C LEU A 14 -2.26 -2.34 12.54
N THR A 15 -2.97 -1.28 12.87
CA THR A 15 -4.12 -0.82 12.08
C THR A 15 -3.79 0.54 11.48
N ALA A 16 -3.87 0.65 10.16
CA ALA A 16 -3.69 1.90 9.44
C ALA A 16 -5.03 2.63 9.29
N ARG A 17 -5.16 3.83 9.83
CA ARG A 17 -6.28 4.74 9.60
C ARG A 17 -5.89 5.72 8.50
N VAL A 18 -6.52 5.60 7.34
CA VAL A 18 -6.20 6.43 6.17
C VAL A 18 -7.27 7.50 6.00
N HIS A 19 -6.87 8.77 6.00
CA HIS A 19 -7.79 9.85 5.66
C HIS A 19 -8.11 9.88 4.15
N PRO A 20 -9.37 10.09 3.74
CA PRO A 20 -9.77 10.16 2.33
C PRO A 20 -8.99 11.20 1.52
N VAL A 21 -8.56 12.30 2.15
CA VAL A 21 -7.73 13.32 1.50
C VAL A 21 -6.44 12.72 0.94
N VAL A 22 -5.84 11.73 1.61
CA VAL A 22 -4.62 11.05 1.17
C VAL A 22 -4.87 10.33 -0.14
N ALA A 23 -5.93 9.53 -0.21
CA ALA A 23 -6.30 8.81 -1.43
C ALA A 23 -6.56 9.78 -2.59
N LEU A 24 -7.28 10.88 -2.34
CA LEU A 24 -7.55 11.91 -3.36
C LEU A 24 -6.27 12.60 -3.85
N THR A 25 -5.33 12.88 -2.96
CA THR A 25 -4.04 13.46 -3.32
C THR A 25 -3.20 12.51 -4.17
N ILE A 26 -3.15 11.22 -3.81
CA ILE A 26 -2.44 10.20 -4.59
C ILE A 26 -3.06 10.08 -5.99
N LEU A 27 -4.39 10.13 -6.09
CA LEU A 27 -5.10 10.11 -7.36
C LEU A 27 -4.84 11.38 -8.21
N ASP A 28 -4.81 12.55 -7.59
CA ASP A 28 -4.46 13.80 -8.28
C ASP A 28 -3.02 13.75 -8.80
N HIS A 29 -2.07 13.23 -8.03
CA HIS A 29 -0.70 13.03 -8.48
C HIS A 29 -0.61 12.04 -9.63
N HIS A 30 -1.31 10.91 -9.54
CA HIS A 30 -1.37 9.93 -10.64
C HIS A 30 -1.93 10.54 -11.93
N ASN A 31 -2.93 11.41 -11.85
CA ASN A 31 -3.49 12.07 -13.03
C ASN A 31 -2.59 13.14 -13.65
N ARG A 32 -1.63 13.68 -12.90
CA ARG A 32 -0.70 14.73 -13.34
C ARG A 32 0.64 14.18 -13.84
N ARG A 33 0.79 12.86 -13.97
CA ARG A 33 2.05 12.23 -14.38
C ARG A 33 2.45 12.61 -15.81
N ASP A 34 3.69 13.04 -15.99
CA ASP A 34 4.30 13.34 -17.29
C ASP A 34 5.04 12.10 -17.83
N GLY A 35 4.30 11.00 -18.06
CA GLY A 35 4.82 9.81 -18.72
C GLY A 35 5.45 8.73 -17.83
N ASP A 36 5.53 8.94 -16.52
CA ASP A 36 5.96 7.90 -15.57
C ASP A 36 4.83 6.88 -15.32
N ASP A 37 5.18 5.59 -15.25
CA ASP A 37 4.17 4.55 -15.08
C ASP A 37 3.70 4.45 -13.61
N CYS A 38 4.57 4.82 -12.67
CA CYS A 38 4.30 4.81 -11.24
C CYS A 38 4.50 6.20 -10.62
N VAL A 39 3.73 6.49 -9.57
CA VAL A 39 3.92 7.69 -8.74
C VAL A 39 4.29 7.27 -7.34
N VAL A 40 5.36 7.88 -6.82
CA VAL A 40 5.84 7.65 -5.46
C VAL A 40 5.79 8.95 -4.66
N GLY A 41 5.48 8.85 -3.38
CA GLY A 41 5.56 9.98 -2.48
C GLY A 41 5.60 9.60 -1.01
N SER A 42 5.61 10.60 -0.15
CA SER A 42 5.71 10.44 1.29
C SER A 42 4.36 10.53 1.97
N LEU A 43 4.22 9.78 3.06
CA LEU A 43 3.06 9.78 3.93
C LEU A 43 3.42 10.47 5.25
N LEU A 44 2.54 11.37 5.68
CA LEU A 44 2.65 12.07 6.95
C LEU A 44 1.42 11.79 7.80
N GLY A 45 1.66 11.78 9.10
CA GLY A 45 0.63 11.41 10.03
C GLY A 45 1.11 11.30 11.46
N THR A 46 0.31 10.64 12.27
CA THR A 46 0.59 10.40 13.69
C THR A 46 0.66 8.91 13.94
N ARG A 47 1.69 8.48 14.65
CA ARG A 47 1.83 7.09 15.09
C ARG A 47 1.57 6.98 16.58
N SER A 48 0.64 6.12 16.97
CA SER A 48 0.28 5.85 18.36
C SER A 48 0.29 4.35 18.59
N ASP A 49 1.35 3.82 19.21
CA ASP A 49 1.58 2.40 19.50
C ASP A 49 1.15 1.43 18.37
N ASN A 50 -0.12 1.02 18.36
CA ASN A 50 -0.71 0.05 17.42
C ASN A 50 -1.51 0.67 16.26
N ILE A 51 -1.70 1.99 16.23
CA ILE A 51 -2.52 2.69 15.26
C ILE A 51 -1.64 3.71 14.54
N ILE A 52 -1.70 3.68 13.21
CA ILE A 52 -1.02 4.64 12.35
C ILE A 52 -2.09 5.47 11.67
N GLU A 53 -2.18 6.74 12.00
CA GLU A 53 -3.09 7.67 11.36
C GLU A 53 -2.35 8.41 10.25
N ILE A 54 -2.76 8.18 9.01
CA ILE A 54 -2.20 8.80 7.82
C ILE A 54 -3.11 9.96 7.43
N LYS A 55 -2.64 11.19 7.70
CA LYS A 55 -3.43 12.43 7.55
C LYS A 55 -3.14 13.16 6.25
N SER A 56 -1.88 13.14 5.82
CA SER A 56 -1.42 13.91 4.67
C SER A 56 -0.44 13.09 3.83
N ALA A 57 -0.31 13.47 2.57
CA ALA A 57 0.63 12.87 1.64
C ALA A 57 1.10 13.92 0.63
N PHE A 58 2.34 13.81 0.18
CA PHE A 58 2.85 14.63 -0.92
C PHE A 58 3.67 13.78 -1.89
N GLY A 59 3.68 14.16 -3.17
CA GLY A 59 4.42 13.47 -4.22
C GLY A 59 5.87 13.92 -4.22
N ILE A 60 6.79 12.99 -4.49
CA ILE A 60 8.19 13.35 -4.73
C ILE A 60 8.47 13.16 -6.22
N PRO A 61 9.04 14.17 -6.90
CA PRO A 61 9.60 13.99 -8.22
C PRO A 61 10.66 12.89 -8.17
N HIS A 62 10.42 11.82 -8.92
CA HIS A 62 11.36 10.72 -9.07
C HIS A 62 11.62 10.52 -10.55
N THR A 63 12.78 9.99 -10.86
CA THR A 63 13.10 9.56 -12.23
C THR A 63 13.36 8.06 -12.14
N GLU A 64 12.47 7.29 -12.73
CA GLU A 64 12.60 5.85 -12.88
C GLU A 64 13.26 5.57 -14.23
N THR A 65 14.43 4.95 -14.19
CA THR A 65 15.09 4.34 -15.35
C THR A 65 15.20 2.84 -15.09
N ASP A 66 15.22 2.02 -16.13
CA ASP A 66 15.30 0.54 -16.05
C ASP A 66 16.39 0.00 -15.08
N GLU A 67 17.43 0.80 -14.79
CA GLU A 67 18.56 0.41 -13.94
C GLU A 67 18.70 1.22 -12.64
N ASP A 68 18.04 2.39 -12.54
CA ASP A 68 18.27 3.38 -11.48
C ASP A 68 16.97 4.09 -11.12
N LEU A 69 16.61 4.11 -9.83
CA LEU A 69 15.55 4.95 -9.29
C LEU A 69 16.15 6.09 -8.48
N LYS A 70 15.91 7.34 -8.90
CA LYS A 70 16.46 8.54 -8.26
C LYS A 70 15.36 9.43 -7.71
N PHE A 71 15.46 9.74 -6.42
CA PHE A 71 14.60 10.71 -5.74
C PHE A 71 15.32 12.06 -5.56
N ASP A 72 14.57 13.14 -5.75
CA ASP A 72 15.02 14.46 -5.32
C ASP A 72 14.89 14.60 -3.80
N MET A 73 15.96 14.25 -3.08
CA MET A 73 16.02 14.34 -1.62
C MET A 73 16.04 15.79 -1.12
N GLU A 74 16.45 16.75 -1.94
CA GLU A 74 16.42 18.17 -1.57
C GLU A 74 14.98 18.68 -1.58
N TYR A 75 14.21 18.33 -2.61
CA TYR A 75 12.78 18.57 -2.67
C TYR A 75 12.05 17.92 -1.49
N HIS A 76 12.34 16.64 -1.22
CA HIS A 76 11.72 15.92 -0.10
C HIS A 76 11.94 16.64 1.23
N LYS A 77 13.19 17.01 1.56
CA LYS A 77 13.50 17.70 2.83
C LYS A 77 12.84 19.05 2.95
N ASN A 78 12.85 19.85 1.88
CA ASN A 78 12.20 21.15 1.86
C ASN A 78 10.68 21.03 2.04
N MET A 79 10.07 20.05 1.36
CA MET A 79 8.63 19.81 1.46
C MET A 79 8.24 19.29 2.85
N LEU A 80 9.02 18.36 3.40
CA LEU A 80 8.82 17.85 4.74
C LEU A 80 8.89 18.98 5.79
N ASP A 81 9.90 19.86 5.71
CA ASP A 81 10.03 21.02 6.60
C ASP A 81 8.82 21.98 6.49
N LEU A 82 8.30 22.20 5.29
CA LEU A 82 7.08 23.02 5.09
C LEU A 82 5.85 22.36 5.72
N HIS A 83 5.68 21.05 5.57
CA HIS A 83 4.58 20.31 6.19
C HIS A 83 4.68 20.32 7.72
N LEU A 84 5.86 20.08 8.28
CA LEU A 84 6.10 20.13 9.73
C LEU A 84 5.87 21.54 10.30
N LYS A 85 6.17 22.59 9.53
CA LYS A 85 5.86 23.98 9.91
C LYS A 85 4.37 24.29 9.90
N ALA A 86 3.62 23.70 8.97
CA ALA A 86 2.17 23.86 8.90
C ALA A 86 1.47 23.08 10.02
N ASN A 87 1.85 21.81 10.20
CA ASN A 87 1.28 20.87 11.15
C ASN A 87 2.41 20.19 11.95
N PRO A 88 2.79 20.72 13.12
CA PRO A 88 3.88 20.16 13.93
C PRO A 88 3.51 18.84 14.63
N GLU A 89 2.25 18.46 14.64
CA GLU A 89 1.79 17.17 15.19
C GLU A 89 2.06 15.99 14.23
N GLU A 90 2.25 16.26 12.94
CA GLU A 90 2.51 15.24 11.94
C GLU A 90 4.00 14.88 11.89
N THR A 91 4.30 13.62 11.62
CA THR A 91 5.64 13.11 11.38
C THR A 91 5.65 12.24 10.13
N LEU A 92 6.84 11.96 9.59
CA LEU A 92 7.02 11.05 8.47
C LEU A 92 6.69 9.61 8.92
N VAL A 93 5.59 9.05 8.42
CA VAL A 93 5.13 7.70 8.80
C VAL A 93 5.49 6.63 7.77
N GLY A 94 5.81 7.04 6.54
CA GLY A 94 6.16 6.12 5.47
C GLY A 94 6.03 6.73 4.09
N TRP A 95 5.71 5.89 3.11
CA TRP A 95 5.65 6.25 1.70
C TRP A 95 4.54 5.51 0.98
N TYR A 96 4.10 6.05 -0.15
CA TYR A 96 3.10 5.41 -1.00
C TYR A 96 3.61 5.19 -2.42
N SER A 97 3.05 4.20 -3.10
CA SER A 97 3.17 4.00 -4.53
C SER A 97 1.79 3.86 -5.18
N SER A 98 1.67 4.28 -6.43
CA SER A 98 0.50 3.99 -7.25
C SER A 98 0.56 2.63 -7.97
N ALA A 99 1.62 1.85 -7.72
CA ALA A 99 1.82 0.55 -8.35
C ALA A 99 0.95 -0.50 -7.65
N SER A 100 0.26 -1.34 -8.42
CA SER A 100 -0.55 -2.44 -7.89
C SER A 100 0.29 -3.62 -7.41
N ILE A 101 1.55 -3.73 -7.85
CA ILE A 101 2.46 -4.84 -7.55
C ILE A 101 3.72 -4.30 -6.89
N ILE A 102 4.13 -4.97 -5.80
CA ILE A 102 5.40 -4.70 -5.12
C ILE A 102 6.53 -5.26 -5.99
N ASP A 103 7.33 -4.35 -6.55
CA ASP A 103 8.51 -4.69 -7.36
C ASP A 103 9.82 -4.58 -6.57
N GLU A 104 10.95 -5.01 -7.15
CA GLU A 104 12.30 -4.91 -6.56
C GLU A 104 12.65 -3.46 -6.16
N ASN A 105 12.20 -2.49 -6.97
CA ASN A 105 12.32 -1.06 -6.68
C ASN A 105 11.70 -0.69 -5.32
N SER A 106 10.62 -1.36 -4.89
CA SER A 106 9.95 -1.07 -3.62
C SER A 106 10.84 -1.38 -2.41
N ALA A 107 11.72 -2.38 -2.50
CA ALA A 107 12.66 -2.68 -1.43
C ALA A 107 13.71 -1.57 -1.27
N ILE A 108 14.21 -1.04 -2.39
CA ILE A 108 15.18 0.06 -2.42
C ILE A 108 14.57 1.34 -1.83
N ILE A 109 13.36 1.70 -2.25
CA ILE A 109 12.65 2.88 -1.74
C ILE A 109 12.45 2.75 -0.24
N HIS A 110 12.01 1.58 0.23
CA HIS A 110 11.77 1.37 1.65
C HIS A 110 13.07 1.53 2.48
N ASP A 111 14.23 1.10 1.99
CA ASP A 111 15.52 1.32 2.67
C ASP A 111 15.91 2.79 2.77
N LEU A 112 15.56 3.61 1.78
CA LEU A 112 15.80 5.05 1.83
C LEU A 112 14.95 5.71 2.92
N TYR A 113 13.65 5.42 2.94
CA TYR A 113 12.75 5.94 3.97
C TYR A 113 13.08 5.42 5.38
N TRP A 114 13.56 4.18 5.50
CA TRP A 114 14.03 3.65 6.77
C TRP A 114 15.20 4.48 7.32
N LYS A 115 16.19 4.78 6.48
CA LYS A 115 17.34 5.61 6.86
C LYS A 115 16.93 7.03 7.25
N GLU A 116 15.88 7.56 6.62
CA GLU A 116 15.37 8.90 6.87
C GLU A 116 14.57 9.02 8.15
N ILE A 117 13.75 8.01 8.47
CA ILE A 117 12.96 7.92 9.70
C ILE A 117 13.87 7.61 10.92
N GLY A 118 15.00 6.95 10.69
CA GLY A 118 16.03 6.64 11.69
C GLY A 118 15.87 5.25 12.31
N ASP A 119 17.00 4.61 12.65
CA ASP A 119 17.03 3.23 13.17
C ASP A 119 16.33 3.04 14.52
N ASP A 120 16.12 4.11 15.30
CA ASP A 120 15.43 4.08 16.60
C ASP A 120 13.90 4.16 16.47
N SER A 121 13.38 4.36 15.25
CA SER A 121 11.97 4.61 14.98
C SER A 121 11.31 3.37 14.33
N PRO A 122 10.02 3.14 14.58
CA PRO A 122 9.35 1.94 14.08
C PRO A 122 9.23 1.94 12.55
N SER A 123 9.04 0.74 11.98
CA SER A 123 9.11 0.53 10.54
C SER A 123 8.20 1.46 9.71
N PRO A 124 8.69 1.99 8.57
CA PRO A 124 7.88 2.75 7.63
C PRO A 124 6.70 1.94 7.13
N VAL A 125 5.56 2.60 6.92
CA VAL A 125 4.42 2.02 6.21
C VAL A 125 4.60 2.23 4.71
N HIS A 126 4.33 1.19 3.93
CA HIS A 126 4.23 1.27 2.48
C HIS A 126 2.76 1.18 2.07
N LEU A 127 2.19 2.25 1.52
CA LEU A 127 0.81 2.26 1.03
C LEU A 127 0.80 2.07 -0.48
N THR A 128 0.23 0.97 -0.96
CA THR A 128 -0.06 0.85 -2.40
C THR A 128 -1.49 1.28 -2.67
N VAL A 129 -1.65 2.00 -3.77
CA VAL A 129 -2.94 2.50 -4.22
C VAL A 129 -3.09 2.19 -5.69
N ASP A 130 -4.03 1.30 -6.04
CA ASP A 130 -4.37 1.06 -7.42
C ASP A 130 -5.21 2.22 -7.96
N CYS A 131 -4.55 3.05 -8.77
CA CYS A 131 -5.13 4.20 -9.43
C CYS A 131 -5.65 3.91 -10.84
N GLU A 132 -5.50 2.68 -11.37
CA GLU A 132 -5.91 2.40 -12.75
C GLU A 132 -7.43 2.26 -12.91
N VAL A 133 -8.20 2.22 -11.82
CA VAL A 133 -9.67 2.21 -11.77
C VAL A 133 -10.30 1.22 -12.77
N TYR A 134 -9.59 0.15 -13.16
CA TYR A 134 -10.13 -0.90 -14.02
C TYR A 134 -11.22 -1.64 -13.22
N GLY A 135 -12.47 -1.24 -13.42
CA GLY A 135 -13.63 -1.75 -12.69
C GLY A 135 -14.25 -0.78 -11.67
N GLY A 136 -13.84 0.50 -11.64
CA GLY A 136 -14.51 1.52 -10.82
C GLY A 136 -14.18 1.44 -9.33
N ARG A 137 -13.14 0.69 -8.96
CA ARG A 137 -12.69 0.50 -7.57
C ARG A 137 -11.24 0.93 -7.45
N MET A 138 -10.97 1.67 -6.39
CA MET A 138 -9.63 2.05 -5.97
C MET A 138 -9.28 1.12 -4.82
N GLU A 139 -8.24 0.30 -5.01
CA GLU A 139 -7.78 -0.61 -3.98
C GLU A 139 -6.64 0.06 -3.21
N ILE A 140 -6.76 0.09 -1.88
CA ILE A 140 -5.76 0.67 -0.99
C ILE A 140 -5.27 -0.49 -0.14
N THR A 141 -4.01 -0.88 -0.29
CA THR A 141 -3.42 -1.92 0.56
C THR A 141 -2.18 -1.40 1.24
N PRO A 142 -2.22 -1.19 2.57
CA PRO A 142 -1.04 -0.86 3.33
C PRO A 142 -0.26 -2.12 3.68
N PHE A 143 1.04 -1.99 3.56
CA PHE A 143 2.03 -3.00 3.86
C PHE A 143 2.99 -2.49 4.92
N ILE A 144 3.42 -3.39 5.78
CA ILE A 144 4.55 -3.19 6.67
C ILE A 144 5.67 -4.14 6.26
N ALA A 145 6.91 -3.67 6.35
CA ALA A 145 8.05 -4.50 6.11
C ALA A 145 8.66 -4.97 7.43
N ASP A 146 8.77 -6.29 7.61
CA ASP A 146 9.56 -6.86 8.70
C ASP A 146 11.02 -6.99 8.25
N ARG A 147 11.95 -6.54 9.10
CA ARG A 147 13.38 -6.72 8.90
C ARG A 147 13.83 -7.84 9.82
N ARG A 148 13.91 -9.06 9.28
CA ARG A 148 14.55 -10.18 10.00
C ARG A 148 16.02 -10.25 9.66
N GLU A 149 16.84 -9.98 10.67
CA GLU A 149 18.26 -10.26 10.61
C GLU A 149 18.50 -11.75 10.86
N THR A 150 19.27 -12.39 9.99
CA THR A 150 19.81 -13.73 10.26
C THR A 150 21.13 -13.59 11.03
N ASP A 151 21.49 -14.63 11.79
CA ASP A 151 22.72 -14.79 12.61
C ASP A 151 24.05 -14.43 11.87
N ASN A 152 24.03 -14.28 10.55
CA ASN A 152 25.17 -13.90 9.71
C ASN A 152 25.27 -12.39 9.39
N GLN A 153 24.55 -11.50 10.09
CA GLN A 153 24.58 -10.03 9.88
C GLN A 153 24.29 -9.56 8.44
N GLN A 154 23.68 -10.41 7.60
CA GLN A 154 23.17 -10.04 6.29
C GLN A 154 21.65 -9.94 6.36
N THR A 155 21.12 -8.75 6.08
CA THR A 155 19.70 -8.49 5.83
C THR A 155 19.33 -9.12 4.49
N LEU A 156 18.81 -10.34 4.51
CA LEU A 156 18.63 -11.15 3.28
C LEU A 156 17.22 -11.11 2.68
N CYS A 157 16.19 -10.70 3.42
CA CYS A 157 14.84 -10.70 2.86
C CYS A 157 13.94 -9.72 3.61
N ARG A 158 13.42 -8.75 2.87
CA ARG A 158 12.37 -7.86 3.36
C ARG A 158 11.06 -8.37 2.82
N THR A 159 10.25 -8.96 3.70
CA THR A 159 8.92 -9.43 3.33
C THR A 159 7.91 -8.37 3.74
N PHE A 160 7.06 -7.98 2.79
CA PHE A 160 5.95 -7.07 3.01
C PHE A 160 4.74 -7.88 3.47
N TYR A 161 4.16 -7.49 4.60
CA TYR A 161 2.94 -8.08 5.13
C TYR A 161 1.81 -7.05 5.02
N PRO A 162 0.64 -7.43 4.47
CA PRO A 162 -0.52 -6.54 4.47
C PRO A 162 -0.99 -6.32 5.91
N ILE A 163 -1.36 -5.08 6.22
CA ILE A 163 -1.94 -4.71 7.52
C ILE A 163 -3.41 -4.34 7.36
N ASN A 164 -4.17 -4.46 8.44
CA ASN A 164 -5.56 -4.03 8.44
C ASN A 164 -5.63 -2.50 8.28
N TYR A 165 -6.61 -2.03 7.52
CA TYR A 165 -6.80 -0.62 7.31
C TYR A 165 -8.27 -0.21 7.42
N GLU A 166 -8.45 1.01 7.87
CA GLU A 166 -9.75 1.65 8.05
C GLU A 166 -9.68 3.03 7.41
N ILE A 167 -10.74 3.46 6.74
CA ILE A 167 -10.84 4.81 6.21
C ILE A 167 -11.43 5.68 7.30
N ASP A 168 -10.63 6.61 7.82
CA ASP A 168 -11.07 7.53 8.87
C ASP A 168 -11.39 8.90 8.28
N THR A 169 -12.60 9.38 8.51
CA THR A 169 -13.06 10.68 8.01
C THR A 169 -13.14 11.67 9.15
N SER A 170 -12.46 12.80 9.04
CA SER A 170 -12.68 13.94 9.94
C SER A 170 -14.08 14.53 9.76
N ASP A 171 -14.65 15.17 10.79
CA ASP A 171 -15.99 15.80 10.73
C ASP A 171 -16.15 16.75 9.55
N THR A 172 -15.09 17.51 9.24
CA THR A 172 -15.05 18.43 8.11
C THR A 172 -15.00 17.70 6.77
N GLU A 173 -14.20 16.64 6.67
CA GLU A 173 -14.09 15.79 5.48
C GLU A 173 -15.42 15.07 5.21
N GLN A 174 -16.08 14.57 6.25
CA GLN A 174 -17.35 13.88 6.14
C GLN A 174 -18.43 14.79 5.54
N GLY A 175 -18.49 16.06 5.97
CA GLY A 175 -19.39 17.06 5.39
C GLY A 175 -19.11 17.32 3.90
N CYS A 176 -17.84 17.45 3.53
CA CYS A 176 -17.41 17.65 2.14
C CYS A 176 -17.71 16.42 1.27
N LEU A 177 -17.39 15.22 1.75
CA LEU A 177 -17.65 13.96 1.06
C LEU A 177 -19.16 13.73 0.86
N ALA A 178 -19.97 14.02 1.88
CA ALA A 178 -21.43 13.91 1.76
C ALA A 178 -21.98 14.87 0.69
N ALA A 179 -21.44 16.10 0.59
CA ALA A 179 -21.81 17.05 -0.45
C ALA A 179 -21.39 16.57 -1.85
N LEU A 180 -20.17 16.05 -2.00
CA LEU A 180 -19.68 15.47 -3.26
C LEU A 180 -20.52 14.26 -3.70
N MET A 181 -20.83 13.36 -2.77
CA MET A 181 -21.68 12.19 -3.01
C MET A 181 -23.11 12.59 -3.39
N LYS A 182 -23.66 13.65 -2.79
CA LYS A 182 -25.02 14.14 -3.12
C LYS A 182 -25.10 14.69 -4.54
N THR A 183 -24.04 15.34 -5.01
CA THR A 183 -23.94 15.83 -6.40
C THR A 183 -23.93 14.65 -7.39
N LYS A 184 -23.13 13.61 -7.12
CA LYS A 184 -23.12 12.37 -7.91
C LYS A 184 -24.47 11.63 -7.86
N ASN A 185 -25.11 11.61 -6.69
CA ASN A 185 -26.36 10.88 -6.50
C ASN A 185 -27.59 11.53 -7.14
N THR A 186 -27.53 12.82 -7.48
CA THR A 186 -28.65 13.47 -8.18
C THR A 186 -28.84 12.92 -9.60
N GLU A 187 -27.78 12.36 -10.21
CA GLU A 187 -27.85 11.64 -11.48
C GLU A 187 -28.26 10.16 -11.33
N SER A 188 -28.03 9.54 -10.15
CA SER A 188 -28.18 8.09 -9.92
C SER A 188 -29.48 7.64 -9.21
N LEU A 189 -30.41 8.55 -8.87
CA LEU A 189 -31.69 8.19 -8.23
C LEU A 189 -32.61 7.26 -9.05
N LYS A 190 -32.20 6.83 -10.26
CA LYS A 190 -32.91 5.87 -11.10
C LYS A 190 -32.55 4.38 -10.85
N THR A 191 -31.50 4.05 -10.10
CA THR A 191 -30.93 2.67 -10.06
C THR A 191 -30.94 1.97 -8.70
N ARG A 192 -31.65 2.49 -7.69
CA ARG A 192 -31.60 1.96 -6.31
C ARG A 192 -32.09 0.52 -6.11
N ILE A 193 -32.77 -0.08 -7.08
CA ILE A 193 -33.22 -1.49 -7.00
C ILE A 193 -32.19 -2.45 -7.65
N ASP A 194 -31.28 -1.96 -8.51
CA ASP A 194 -30.27 -2.79 -9.19
C ASP A 194 -28.99 -2.96 -8.35
N ALA A 195 -28.70 -2.01 -7.46
CA ALA A 195 -27.44 -1.96 -6.70
C ALA A 195 -27.22 -3.17 -5.76
N GLU A 196 -28.27 -3.75 -5.17
CA GLU A 196 -28.11 -4.93 -4.29
C GLU A 196 -27.78 -6.20 -5.09
N SER A 197 -28.40 -6.36 -6.27
CA SER A 197 -28.09 -7.45 -7.21
C SER A 197 -26.69 -7.31 -7.79
N GLU A 198 -26.27 -6.08 -8.13
CA GLU A 198 -24.93 -5.78 -8.63
C GLU A 198 -23.85 -6.04 -7.57
N ASN A 199 -24.10 -5.66 -6.32
CA ASN A 199 -23.17 -5.92 -5.21
C ASN A 199 -22.96 -7.42 -4.99
N LEU A 200 -24.04 -8.22 -4.96
CA LEU A 200 -23.95 -9.67 -4.76
C LEU A 200 -23.26 -10.35 -5.94
N THR A 201 -23.58 -9.94 -7.17
CA THR A 201 -22.94 -10.45 -8.40
C THR A 201 -21.44 -10.12 -8.39
N SER A 202 -21.08 -8.92 -7.95
CA SER A 202 -19.68 -8.51 -7.82
C SER A 202 -18.93 -9.35 -6.78
N SER A 203 -19.52 -9.61 -5.61
CA SER A 203 -18.90 -10.47 -4.59
C SER A 203 -18.68 -11.90 -5.10
N LEU A 204 -19.63 -12.46 -5.84
CA LEU A 204 -19.47 -13.79 -6.46
C LEU A 204 -18.35 -13.83 -7.49
N ASN A 205 -18.23 -12.79 -8.33
CA ASN A 205 -17.16 -12.69 -9.32
C ASN A 205 -15.78 -12.57 -8.65
N SER A 206 -15.65 -11.79 -7.58
CA SER A 206 -14.40 -11.70 -6.82
C SER A 206 -14.01 -13.04 -6.18
N LEU A 207 -14.98 -13.81 -5.68
CA LEU A 207 -14.73 -15.15 -5.13
C LEU A 207 -14.25 -16.12 -6.22
N LEU A 208 -14.90 -16.10 -7.40
CA LEU A 208 -14.46 -16.88 -8.56
C LEU A 208 -13.04 -16.51 -9.00
N GLN A 209 -12.69 -15.22 -8.99
CA GLN A 209 -11.35 -14.77 -9.33
C GLN A 209 -10.31 -15.26 -8.32
N MET A 210 -10.57 -15.13 -7.02
CA MET A 210 -9.70 -15.69 -5.97
C MET A 210 -9.52 -17.20 -6.13
N LEU A 211 -10.60 -17.92 -6.41
CA LEU A 211 -10.53 -19.37 -6.61
C LEU A 211 -9.69 -19.72 -7.85
N THR A 212 -9.80 -18.93 -8.92
CA THR A 212 -8.99 -19.08 -10.14
C THR A 212 -7.50 -18.86 -9.87
N VAL A 213 -7.16 -17.86 -9.04
CA VAL A 213 -5.76 -17.62 -8.64
C VAL A 213 -5.21 -18.82 -7.86
N VAL A 214 -5.98 -19.36 -6.93
CA VAL A 214 -5.56 -20.55 -6.15
C VAL A 214 -5.40 -21.78 -7.04
N THR A 215 -6.32 -22.02 -7.99
CA THR A 215 -6.20 -23.15 -8.92
C THR A 215 -4.98 -23.01 -9.82
N ASN A 216 -4.72 -21.81 -10.35
CA ASN A 216 -3.55 -21.57 -11.19
C ASN A 216 -2.25 -21.76 -10.40
N TYR A 217 -2.19 -21.26 -9.16
CA TYR A 217 -1.03 -21.47 -8.30
C TYR A 217 -0.80 -22.96 -7.99
N VAL A 218 -1.86 -23.73 -7.72
CA VAL A 218 -1.75 -25.18 -7.50
C VAL A 218 -1.26 -25.88 -8.76
N ASP A 219 -1.78 -25.52 -9.94
CA ASP A 219 -1.33 -26.08 -11.21
C ASP A 219 0.15 -25.74 -11.49
N ASP A 220 0.58 -24.51 -11.26
CA ASP A 220 1.98 -24.08 -11.39
C ASP A 220 2.92 -24.82 -10.44
N VAL A 221 2.48 -25.08 -9.19
CA VAL A 221 3.25 -25.87 -8.21
C VAL A 221 3.30 -27.35 -8.58
N VAL A 222 2.24 -27.91 -9.17
CA VAL A 222 2.21 -29.29 -9.65
C VAL A 222 3.09 -29.47 -10.88
N VAL A 223 3.06 -28.51 -11.81
CA VAL A 223 3.91 -28.49 -13.02
C VAL A 223 5.39 -28.32 -12.62
N SER A 224 5.72 -27.39 -11.73
CA SER A 224 7.10 -27.18 -11.26
C SER A 224 7.65 -28.34 -10.41
N LYS A 225 6.81 -29.09 -9.69
CA LYS A 225 7.23 -30.34 -9.02
C LYS A 225 7.47 -31.51 -9.98
N SER A 226 6.86 -31.50 -11.16
CA SER A 226 7.01 -32.59 -12.14
C SER A 226 8.33 -32.54 -12.93
N PHE A 227 9.04 -31.40 -12.90
CA PHE A 227 10.36 -31.23 -13.51
C PHE A 227 11.49 -31.59 -12.53
N ASN A 228 11.48 -32.82 -12.03
CA ASN A 228 12.68 -33.42 -11.46
C ASN A 228 12.70 -34.95 -11.64
N PRO A 229 12.89 -35.47 -12.86
CA PRO A 229 13.42 -36.82 -13.01
C PRO A 229 14.93 -36.77 -12.73
N ILE A 230 15.28 -37.25 -11.54
CA ILE A 230 16.61 -37.75 -11.22
C ILE A 230 17.06 -38.65 -12.38
N SER A 231 18.07 -38.22 -13.13
CA SER A 231 18.92 -39.11 -13.94
C SER A 231 20.34 -39.00 -13.41
N THR A 232 20.57 -39.68 -12.29
CA THR A 232 21.81 -40.40 -12.07
C THR A 232 21.87 -41.51 -13.11
N GLN A 233 22.91 -41.55 -13.96
CA GLN A 233 23.72 -42.75 -14.25
C GLN A 233 24.88 -42.38 -15.19
N ILE A 234 26.09 -42.61 -14.65
CA ILE A 234 27.38 -42.99 -15.27
C ILE A 234 28.06 -41.96 -16.18
#